data_AF-A0A5E4I907-F1
#
_entry.id   AF-A0A5E4I907-F1
#
_cell.length_a   1.000
_cell.length_b   1.000
_cell.length_c   1.000
_cell.angle_alpha   90.00
_cell.angle_beta   90.00
_cell.angle_gamma   90.00
#
_symmetry.space_group_name_H-M   'P 1'
#
loop_
_entity.id
_entity.type
_entity.pdbx_description
1 polymer ?
#
loop_
_entity_poly.entity_id
_entity_poly.type
_entity_poly.pdbx_seq_one_letter_code
_entity_poly.pdbx_strand_id
1 'polypeptide(L)'
;MIETENKFVEQHHNKFLQIAQDFIEVCPICKNKNISSRQRKTPKYKCQDCGNEFDDPKAKIVYTTHKQRYDFVDNTLLQMNK
;
A
#
# COMPACT_ATOMS: atom_id res chain seq x y z
N MET A 1 -17.53 6.32 -1.32
CA MET A 1 -16.26 5.61 -1.08
C MET A 1 -15.83 4.86 -2.33
N ILE A 2 -16.70 4.04 -2.95
CA ILE A 2 -16.39 3.28 -4.17
C ILE A 2 -16.05 4.17 -5.39
N GLU A 3 -16.79 5.26 -5.63
CA GLU A 3 -16.55 6.13 -6.79
C GLU A 3 -15.19 6.85 -6.75
N THR A 4 -14.72 7.21 -5.57
CA THR A 4 -13.39 7.81 -5.36
C THR A 4 -12.27 6.80 -5.55
N GLU A 5 -12.52 5.52 -5.26
CA GLU A 5 -11.56 4.41 -5.45
C GLU A 5 -11.34 4.14 -6.95
N ASN A 6 -12.42 4.12 -7.74
CA ASN A 6 -12.35 3.88 -9.19
C ASN A 6 -11.54 4.97 -9.92
N LYS A 7 -11.71 6.25 -9.54
CA LYS A 7 -11.01 7.37 -10.19
C LYS A 7 -9.49 7.36 -9.94
N PHE A 8 -9.04 6.95 -8.76
CA PHE A 8 -7.61 6.85 -8.46
C PHE A 8 -6.92 5.78 -9.33
N VAL A 9 -7.58 4.62 -9.49
CA VAL A 9 -7.07 3.52 -10.31
C VAL A 9 -6.97 3.95 -11.78
N GLU A 10 -8.01 4.55 -12.35
CA GLU A 10 -8.01 5.03 -13.74
C GLU A 10 -6.92 6.07 -14.02
N GLN A 11 -6.71 7.01 -13.09
CA GLN A 11 -5.72 8.08 -13.27
C GLN A 11 -4.26 7.60 -13.20
N HIS A 12 -3.97 6.49 -12.51
CA HIS A 12 -2.60 6.07 -12.21
C HIS A 12 -2.22 4.74 -12.88
N HIS A 13 -3.15 4.10 -13.59
CA HIS A 13 -2.92 2.89 -14.36
C HIS A 13 -2.31 3.21 -15.73
N ASN A 14 -1.02 3.55 -15.74
CA ASN A 14 -0.22 3.54 -16.97
C ASN A 14 0.17 2.08 -17.28
N LYS A 15 0.22 1.69 -18.56
CA LYS A 15 0.65 0.35 -19.03
C LYS A 15 2.00 -0.11 -18.44
N PHE A 16 2.81 0.82 -17.93
CA PHE A 16 4.13 0.57 -17.31
C PHE A 16 4.14 0.66 -15.77
N LEU A 17 3.03 1.08 -15.14
CA LEU A 17 2.87 1.21 -13.69
C LEU A 17 1.76 0.28 -13.22
N GLN A 18 2.11 -0.73 -12.43
CA GLN A 18 1.13 -1.54 -11.74
C GLN A 18 0.74 -0.86 -10.43
N ILE A 19 -0.56 -0.66 -10.23
CA ILE A 19 -1.11 -0.22 -8.95
C ILE A 19 -1.33 -1.46 -8.09
N ALA A 20 -0.78 -1.46 -6.88
CA ALA A 20 -1.06 -2.45 -5.85
C ALA A 20 -1.86 -1.78 -4.71
N GLN A 21 -2.81 -2.53 -4.16
CA GLN A 21 -3.55 -2.13 -2.97
C GLN A 21 -2.93 -2.81 -1.75
N ASP A 22 -2.50 -2.01 -0.79
CA ASP A 22 -1.89 -2.45 0.46
C ASP A 22 -2.69 -1.93 1.67
N PHE A 23 -2.39 -2.49 2.85
CA PHE A 23 -2.97 -2.06 4.11
C PHE A 23 -1.86 -1.61 5.06
N ILE A 24 -2.06 -0.46 5.70
CA ILE A 24 -1.19 0.03 6.77
C ILE A 24 -1.98 0.22 8.06
N GLU A 25 -1.30 0.04 9.19
CA GLU A 25 -1.83 0.32 10.51
C GLU A 25 -1.69 1.81 10.83
N VAL A 26 -2.77 2.42 11.34
CA VAL A 26 -2.82 3.83 11.76
C VAL A 26 -3.44 3.98 13.15
N CYS A 27 -3.07 5.06 13.84
CA CYS A 27 -3.64 5.41 15.13
C CYS A 27 -5.16 5.61 15.00
N PRO A 28 -5.98 5.03 15.90
CA PRO A 28 -7.43 5.19 15.85
C PRO A 28 -7.89 6.64 16.12
N ILE A 29 -7.06 7.46 16.76
CA ILE A 29 -7.39 8.85 17.12
C ILE A 29 -6.90 9.84 16.05
N CYS A 30 -5.58 9.95 15.84
CA CYS A 30 -5.01 10.95 14.93
C CYS A 30 -4.81 10.45 13.49
N LYS A 31 -5.06 9.16 13.21
CA LYS A 31 -4.89 8.53 11.89
C LYS A 31 -3.47 8.54 11.32
N ASN A 32 -2.47 8.90 12.13
CA ASN A 32 -1.07 8.80 11.73
C ASN A 32 -0.57 7.36 11.84
N LYS A 33 0.38 7.02 10.97
CA LYS A 33 1.03 5.70 10.91
C LYS A 33 2.17 5.50 11.93
N ASN A 34 2.52 6.54 12.69
CA ASN A 34 3.63 6.49 13.62
C ASN A 34 3.21 5.80 14.94
N ILE A 35 3.24 4.47 14.94
CA ILE A 35 2.83 3.62 16.05
C ILE A 35 4.02 2.80 16.53
N SER A 36 4.25 2.77 17.84
CA SER A 36 5.21 1.86 18.47
C SER A 36 4.49 0.72 19.17
N SER A 37 4.96 -0.50 18.98
CA SER A 37 4.55 -1.65 19.81
C SER A 37 5.29 -1.63 21.15
N ARG A 38 4.62 -2.11 22.20
CA ARG A 38 5.15 -2.15 23.57
C ARG A 38 5.11 -3.60 24.04
N GLN A 39 6.26 -4.17 24.39
CA GLN A 39 6.36 -5.60 24.71
C GLN A 39 5.78 -5.99 26.08
N ARG A 40 5.87 -5.08 27.07
CA ARG A 40 5.54 -5.38 28.48
C ARG A 40 4.37 -4.57 29.05
N LYS A 41 3.74 -3.70 28.24
CA LYS A 41 2.68 -2.80 28.68
C LYS A 41 1.39 -3.11 27.94
N THR A 42 0.28 -2.96 28.65
CA THR A 42 -1.07 -2.89 28.11
C THR A 42 -1.57 -1.44 28.27
N PRO A 43 -2.12 -0.79 27.22
CA PRO A 43 -2.38 -1.33 25.87
C PRO A 43 -1.14 -1.66 25.03
N LYS A 44 -1.26 -2.58 24.06
CA LYS A 44 -0.07 -3.07 23.31
C LYS A 44 0.61 -2.01 22.44
N TYR A 45 -0.12 -0.99 21.99
CA TYR A 45 0.41 0.03 21.08
C TYR A 45 0.32 1.44 21.67
N LYS A 46 1.21 2.32 21.20
CA LYS A 46 1.19 3.75 21.49
C LYS A 46 1.49 4.54 20.22
N CYS A 47 0.69 5.57 19.93
CA CYS A 47 1.00 6.52 18.88
C CYS A 47 2.10 7.49 19.34
N GLN A 48 3.13 7.66 18.53
CA GLN A 48 4.25 8.54 18.82
C GLN A 48 3.93 10.02 18.53
N ASP A 49 2.89 10.30 17.74
CA ASP A 49 2.53 11.67 17.39
C ASP A 49 1.52 12.28 18.38
N CYS A 50 0.43 11.56 18.71
CA CYS A 50 -0.59 12.05 19.64
C CYS A 50 -0.50 11.47 21.05
N GLY A 51 0.38 10.49 21.28
CA GLY A 51 0.59 9.87 22.58
C GLY A 51 -0.48 8.85 23.00
N ASN A 52 -1.57 8.68 22.25
CA ASN A 52 -2.66 7.78 22.62
C ASN A 52 -2.22 6.31 22.67
N GLU A 53 -2.74 5.57 23.64
CA GLU A 53 -2.47 4.15 23.86
C GLU A 53 -3.71 3.32 23.48
N PHE A 54 -3.51 2.20 22.78
CA PHE A 54 -4.60 1.37 22.24
C PHE A 54 -4.12 -0.07 22.00
N ASP A 55 -5.07 -1.02 22.02
CA ASP A 55 -4.77 -2.44 21.81
C ASP A 55 -4.80 -2.83 20.34
N ASP A 56 -5.71 -2.23 19.57
CA ASP A 56 -5.87 -2.52 18.14
C ASP A 56 -5.67 -1.26 17.29
N PRO A 57 -4.63 -1.21 16.43
CA PRO A 57 -4.50 -0.20 15.40
C PRO A 57 -5.64 -0.28 14.38
N LYS A 58 -5.95 0.83 13.71
CA LYS A 58 -6.94 0.85 12.62
C LYS A 58 -6.24 0.57 11.29
N ALA A 59 -6.80 -0.29 10.45
CA ALA A 59 -6.32 -0.49 9.10
C ALA A 59 -6.73 0.67 8.17
N LYS A 60 -5.82 1.09 7.30
CA LYS A 60 -6.05 2.06 6.23
C LYS A 60 -5.54 1.49 4.91
N ILE A 61 -6.39 1.54 3.88
CA ILE A 61 -6.03 1.19 2.52
C ILE A 61 -5.08 2.26 1.96
N VAL A 62 -3.99 1.81 1.34
CA VAL A 62 -3.08 2.65 0.58
C VAL A 62 -2.82 2.03 -0.77
N TYR A 63 -2.55 2.87 -1.77
CA TYR A 63 -2.21 2.42 -3.10
C TYR A 63 -0.76 2.76 -3.39
N THR A 64 -0.02 1.78 -3.88
CA THR A 64 1.39 1.90 -4.25
C THR A 64 1.52 1.67 -5.75
N THR A 65 2.41 2.43 -6.40
CA THR A 65 2.72 2.24 -7.82
C THR A 65 4.10 1.62 -7.94
N HIS A 66 4.18 0.45 -8.57
CA HIS A 66 5.45 -0.19 -8.87
C HIS A 66 5.79 0.03 -10.35
N LYS A 67 7.02 0.54 -10.61
CA LYS A 67 7.57 0.57 -11.96
C LYS A 67 7.88 -0.86 -12.38
N GLN A 68 7.18 -1.36 -13.39
CA GLN A 68 7.54 -2.63 -14.00
C GLN A 68 8.85 -2.44 -14.77
N ARG A 69 9.87 -3.28 -14.49
CA ARG A 69 10.99 -3.45 -15.41
C ARG A 69 10.48 -4.37 -16.51
N TYR A 70 10.32 -3.84 -17.72
CA TYR A 70 9.95 -4.63 -18.89
C TYR A 70 11.14 -5.54 -19.23
N ASP A 71 11.02 -6.85 -19.00
CA ASP A 71 11.81 -7.84 -19.74
C ASP A 71 11.05 -8.09 -21.05
N PHE A 72 11.26 -7.22 -22.05
CA PHE A 72 10.72 -7.44 -23.39
C PHE A 72 11.50 -8.59 -24.03
N VAL A 73 11.05 -9.83 -23.84
CA VAL A 73 11.52 -10.94 -24.68
C VAL A 73 10.79 -10.81 -26.02
N ASP A 74 11.51 -10.27 -27.01
CA ASP A 74 11.02 -10.10 -28.36
C ASP A 74 10.76 -11.48 -28.99
N ASN A 75 9.49 -11.90 -29.02
CA ASN A 75 9.09 -13.22 -29.54
C ASN A 75 9.11 -13.29 -31.09
N THR A 76 9.71 -12.29 -31.74
CA THR A 76 9.85 -12.19 -33.20
C THR A 76 11.01 -13.03 -33.78
N LEU A 77 11.90 -13.59 -32.96
CA LEU A 77 13.01 -14.43 -33.42
C LEU A 77 12.67 -15.93 -33.60
N LEU A 78 11.45 -16.37 -33.26
CA LEU A 78 11.04 -17.79 -33.37
C LEU A 78 10.33 -18.16 -34.69
N GLN A 79 10.22 -17.25 -35.67
CA GLN A 79 9.63 -17.53 -36.99
C GLN A 79 10.58 -17.33 -38.18
N MET A 80 11.90 -17.51 -38.00
CA MET A 80 12.86 -17.51 -39.13
C MET A 80 13.68 -18.81 -39.27
N ASN A 81 13.26 -19.91 -38.64
CA ASN A 81 13.88 -21.24 -38.85
C ASN A 81 12.82 -22.34 -39.07
N LYS A 82 12.01 -22.19 -40.12
CA LYS A 82 11.36 -23.32 -40.80
C LYS A 82 11.48 -23.15 -42.30
#